data_AF-A0A397UY57-F1
#
_entry.id   AF-A0A397UY57-F1
#
_cell.length_a   1.000
_cell.length_b   1.000
_cell.length_c   1.000
_cell.angle_alpha   90.00
_cell.angle_beta   90.00
_cell.angle_gamma   90.00
#
_symmetry.space_group_name_H-M   'P 1'
#
loop_
_entity.id
_entity.type
_entity.pdbx_description
1 polymer ?
#
loop_
_entity_poly.entity_id
_entity_poly.type
_entity_poly.pdbx_seq_one_letter_code
_entity_poly.pdbx_strand_id
1 'polypeptide(L)' 'GINGRSILFELKSIKFSDSFPVDIMHGLFENIALAMLWHWIGSFFKDNQISNPEYVISNKVWSEIGNTMERN' A
#
# COMPACT_ATOMS: atom_id res chain seq x y z
N GLY A 1 -16.18 -22.25 4.48
CA GLY A 1 -16.35 -23.07 5.70
C GLY A 1 -14.98 -23.39 6.25
N ILE A 2 -14.64 -22.85 7.41
CA ILE A 2 -13.33 -23.00 8.05
C ILE A 2 -13.37 -24.21 8.98
N ASN A 3 -12.86 -25.34 8.50
CA ASN A 3 -12.74 -26.59 9.27
C ASN A 3 -11.50 -26.55 10.19
N GLY A 4 -11.38 -25.54 11.05
CA GLY A 4 -10.27 -25.41 11.98
C GLY A 4 -10.50 -24.29 12.99
N ARG A 5 -10.28 -24.59 14.27
CA ARG A 5 -10.33 -23.59 15.35
C ARG A 5 -9.11 -22.67 15.22
N SER A 6 -9.32 -21.35 15.13
CA SER A 6 -8.23 -20.37 15.10
C SER A 6 -7.40 -20.44 16.38
N ILE A 7 -6.08 -20.29 16.27
CA ILE A 7 -5.13 -20.24 17.41
C ILE A 7 -5.50 -19.13 18.41
N LEU A 8 -6.18 -18.08 17.93
CA LEU A 8 -6.68 -16.99 18.77
C LEU A 8 -7.77 -17.44 19.75
N PHE A 9 -8.40 -18.59 19.52
CA PHE A 9 -9.37 -19.19 20.44
C PHE A 9 -8.70 -19.80 21.68
N GLU A 10 -7.40 -20.11 21.61
CA GLU A 10 -6.64 -20.66 22.75
C GLU A 10 -6.17 -19.58 23.73
N LEU A 11 -6.22 -18.31 23.33
CA LEU A 11 -5.81 -17.19 24.16
C LEU A 11 -6.87 -16.90 25.23
N LYS A 12 -6.59 -17.31 26.47
CA LYS A 12 -7.48 -17.10 27.64
C LYS A 12 -7.76 -15.63 27.97
N SER A 13 -6.95 -14.70 27.48
CA SER A 13 -7.08 -13.26 27.75
C SER A 13 -8.11 -12.56 26.87
N ILE A 14 -8.60 -13.19 25.81
CA ILE A 14 -9.56 -12.61 24.87
C ILE A 14 -10.79 -13.50 24.73
N LYS A 15 -11.96 -12.88 24.60
CA LYS A 15 -13.18 -13.60 24.24
C LYS A 15 -13.36 -13.48 22.74
N PHE A 16 -12.99 -14.53 22.00
CA PHE A 16 -12.88 -14.46 20.54
C PHE A 16 -14.17 -13.99 19.84
N SER A 17 -15.34 -14.51 20.25
CA SER A 17 -16.66 -14.11 19.71
C SER A 17 -17.00 -12.64 19.93
N ASP A 18 -16.53 -12.07 21.04
CA ASP A 18 -16.88 -10.73 21.49
C ASP A 18 -15.83 -9.70 21.04
N SER A 19 -14.60 -10.16 20.85
CA SER A 19 -13.44 -9.32 20.51
C SER A 19 -13.28 -9.15 19.00
N PHE A 20 -13.69 -10.16 18.23
CA PHE A 20 -13.58 -10.14 16.77
C PHE A 20 -14.85 -10.74 16.17
N PRO A 21 -15.86 -9.90 15.85
CA PRO A 21 -16.98 -10.30 15.01
C PRO A 21 -16.45 -10.96 13.73
N VAL A 22 -17.16 -11.96 13.21
CA VAL A 22 -16.72 -12.78 12.06
C VAL A 22 -16.21 -11.94 10.87
N ASP A 23 -16.79 -10.76 10.66
CA ASP A 23 -16.40 -9.81 9.61
C ASP A 23 -15.02 -9.17 9.84
N ILE A 24 -14.60 -8.94 11.09
CA ILE A 24 -13.27 -8.38 11.39
C ILE A 24 -12.19 -9.43 11.11
N MET A 25 -12.42 -10.70 11.42
CA MET A 25 -11.40 -11.73 11.20
C MET A 25 -11.11 -11.95 9.72
N HIS A 26 -12.15 -12.02 8.87
CA HIS A 26 -11.97 -12.13 7.42
C HIS A 26 -11.49 -10.80 6.80
N GLY A 27 -12.09 -9.68 7.22
CA GLY A 27 -11.77 -8.36 6.66
C GLY A 27 -10.34 -7.92 6.96
N LEU A 28 -9.91 -7.97 8.22
CA LEU A 28 -8.60 -7.48 8.64
C LEU A 28 -7.49 -8.53 8.49
N PHE A 29 -7.71 -9.77 8.91
CA PHE A 29 -6.63 -10.75 8.95
C PHE A 29 -6.45 -11.52 7.65
N GLU A 30 -7.52 -11.83 6.93
CA GLU A 30 -7.41 -12.61 5.68
C GLU A 30 -7.06 -11.70 4.49
N ASN A 31 -7.68 -10.53 4.40
CA ASN A 31 -7.53 -9.65 3.23
C ASN A 31 -6.49 -8.53 3.44
N ILE A 32 -6.41 -7.94 4.64
CA ILE A 32 -5.60 -6.73 4.87
C ILE A 32 -4.21 -7.07 5.43
N ALA A 33 -4.04 -8.12 6.23
CA ALA A 33 -2.78 -8.42 6.89
C ALA A 33 -1.61 -8.65 5.91
N LEU A 34 -1.84 -9.37 4.81
CA LEU A 34 -0.80 -9.61 3.81
C LEU A 34 -0.41 -8.32 3.07
N ALA A 35 -1.40 -7.46 2.76
CA ALA A 35 -1.16 -6.15 2.17
C ALA A 35 -0.37 -5.23 3.11
N MET A 36 -0.71 -5.21 4.39
CA MET A 36 0.04 -4.47 5.42
C MET A 36 1.47 -4.99 5.57
N LEU A 37 1.67 -6.31 5.55
CA LEU A 37 3.00 -6.91 5.62
C LEU A 37 3.84 -6.52 4.40
N TRP A 38 3.28 -6.62 3.20
CA TRP A 38 3.95 -6.18 1.97
C TRP A 38 4.29 -4.69 1.99
N HIS A 39 3.43 -3.86 2.59
CA HIS A 39 3.67 -2.43 2.74
C HIS A 39 4.81 -2.17 3.72
N TRP A 40 4.80 -2.85 4.86
CA TRP A 40 5.84 -2.76 5.88
C TRP A 40 7.22 -3.18 5.37
N ILE A 41 7.31 -4.27 4.61
CA ILE A 41 8.58 -4.74 4.02
C ILE A 41 9.00 -3.93 2.78
N GLY A 42 8.26 -2.89 2.42
CA GLY A 42 8.56 -2.03 1.26
C GLY A 42 8.37 -2.69 -0.11
N SER A 43 7.67 -3.83 -0.17
CA SER A 43 7.45 -4.60 -1.41
C SER A 43 6.06 -4.37 -2.02
N PHE A 44 5.17 -3.65 -1.32
CA PHE A 44 3.80 -3.41 -1.79
C PHE A 44 3.74 -2.57 -3.06
N PHE A 45 4.54 -1.51 -3.11
CA PHE A 45 4.74 -0.76 -4.33
C PHE A 45 5.94 -1.37 -5.07
N LYS A 46 5.69 -2.43 -5.85
CA LYS A 46 6.62 -2.86 -6.90
C LYS A 46 6.57 -1.85 -8.04
N ASP A 47 6.97 -0.61 -7.75
CA ASP A 47 7.15 0.38 -8.80
C ASP A 47 8.64 0.60 -8.99
N ASN A 48 9.19 -0.20 -9.90
CA ASN A 48 10.41 0.12 -10.65
C ASN A 48 10.25 1.40 -11.51
N GLN A 49 9.28 2.28 -11.21
CA GLN A 49 9.07 3.56 -11.87
C GLN A 49 9.43 4.76 -10.96
N ILE A 50 9.86 4.52 -9.72
CA ILE A 50 10.52 5.56 -8.90
C ILE A 50 12.00 5.75 -9.32
N SER A 51 12.52 4.92 -10.23
CA SER A 51 13.67 5.29 -11.05
C SER A 51 13.20 5.81 -12.41
N ASN A 52 12.26 6.74 -12.46
CA ASN A 52 12.38 7.72 -13.52
C ASN A 52 13.63 8.53 -13.15
N PRO A 53 14.78 8.35 -13.84
CA PRO A 53 15.87 9.28 -13.66
C PRO A 53 15.26 10.65 -13.89
N GLU A 54 15.51 11.58 -12.95
CA GLU A 54 15.03 12.96 -12.93
C GLU A 54 14.48 13.38 -14.29
N TYR A 55 13.18 13.70 -14.38
CA TYR A 55 12.60 14.27 -15.59
C TYR A 55 13.23 15.65 -15.80
N VAL A 56 14.46 15.66 -16.33
CA VAL A 56 15.25 16.85 -16.61
C VAL A 56 14.79 17.33 -17.97
N ILE A 57 13.94 18.35 -17.94
CA ILE A 57 13.57 19.09 -19.14
C ILE A 57 14.87 19.64 -19.77
N SER A 58 15.10 19.32 -21.03
CA SER A 58 16.29 19.82 -21.74
C SER A 58 16.29 21.36 -21.77
N ASN A 59 17.45 21.99 -21.65
CA ASN A 59 17.58 23.46 -21.70
C ASN A 59 16.95 24.08 -22.95
N LYS A 60 16.92 23.34 -24.07
CA LYS A 60 16.28 23.79 -25.31
C LYS A 60 14.79 24.05 -25.13
N VAL A 61 14.09 23.16 -24.42
CA VAL A 61 12.66 23.29 -24.12
C VAL A 61 12.41 24.46 -23.17
N TRP A 62 13.29 24.66 -22.17
CA TRP A 62 13.23 25.83 -21.28
C TRP A 62 13.35 27.16 -22.03
N SER A 63 14.30 27.26 -22.96
CA SER A 63 14.47 28.46 -23.78
C SER A 63 13.28 28.72 -24.69
N GLU A 64 12.65 27.68 -25.23
CA GLU A 64 11.46 27.81 -26.08
C GLU A 64 10.24 28.30 -25.28
N ILE A 65 10.06 27.80 -24.06
CA ILE A 65 9.02 28.29 -23.14
C ILE A 65 9.26 29.78 -22.82
N GLY A 66 10.49 30.17 -22.46
CA GLY A 66 10.83 31.56 -22.16
C GLY A 66 10.55 32.52 -23.33
N ASN A 67 10.98 32.14 -24.54
CA ASN A 67 10.73 32.94 -25.75
C ASN A 67 9.23 33.08 -26.09
N THR A 68 8.42 32.07 -25.76
CA THR A 68 6.98 32.10 -25.98
C THR A 68 6.29 32.99 -24.95
N MET A 69 6.78 33.00 -23.70
CA MET A 69 6.30 33.90 -22.65
C MET A 69 6.64 35.37 -22.92
N GLU A 70 7.82 35.66 -23.48
CA GLU A 70 8.20 37.04 -23.83
C GLU A 70 7.44 37.61 -25.03
N ARG A 71 6.91 36.75 -25.90
CA ARG A 71 6.12 37.16 -27.09
C ARG A 71 4.64 37.38 -26.81
N ASN A 72 4.12 36.91 -25.68
CA ASN A 72 2.72 37.13 -25.26
C ASN A 72 2.63 38.28 -24.26
#